data_AF-A0A420IMM4-F1
#
_entry.id   AF-A0A420IMM4-F1
#
_cell.length_a   1.000
_cell.length_b   1.000
_cell.length_c   1.000
_cell.angle_alpha   90.00
_cell.angle_beta   90.00
_cell.angle_gamma   90.00
#
_symmetry.space_group_name_H-M   'P 1'
#
loop_
_entity.id
_entity.type
_entity.pdbx_description
1 polymer ?
#
loop_
_entity_poly.entity_id
_entity_poly.type
_entity_poly.pdbx_seq_one_letter_code
_entity_poly.pdbx_strand_id
1 'polypeptide(L)'
;MSVQLPIELQKYKKYIDLSKWDDDEIDLNIEEANAKTLQTYIAQRLAWYAEIDYTAGRLWELYREDFKKWTLGMMDKSKVDILYLLRDSLAKNGVYVPRDNRRLAIRLLEVVNEEEEHEWTQEEIEIQTKRGGGFSSSYVPSHPEPYSYTKINQAQNMKKETDIPGRQEYQPIYSDQILRTPQYQPSKHNPRQTSTHGSSIPMTSSR
;
A
#
# COMPACT_ATOMS: atom_id res chain seq x y z
N MET A 1 -6.01 38.31 -1.46
CA MET A 1 -4.83 37.65 -2.05
C MET A 1 -5.29 36.32 -2.65
N SER A 2 -4.80 35.92 -3.82
CA SER A 2 -5.18 34.63 -4.41
C SER A 2 -4.40 33.51 -3.73
N VAL A 3 -5.10 32.66 -2.98
CA VAL A 3 -4.54 31.44 -2.42
C VAL A 3 -3.97 30.57 -3.55
N GLN A 4 -2.67 30.27 -3.48
CA GLN A 4 -1.99 29.46 -4.49
C GLN A 4 -1.82 28.03 -3.98
N LEU A 5 -2.57 27.09 -4.59
CA LEU A 5 -2.46 25.68 -4.26
C LEU A 5 -1.11 25.09 -4.72
N PRO A 6 -0.53 24.14 -3.95
CA PRO A 6 0.57 23.31 -4.41
C PRO A 6 0.28 22.66 -5.77
N ILE A 7 1.31 22.47 -6.59
CA ILE A 7 1.20 22.05 -8.00
C ILE A 7 0.43 20.72 -8.12
N GLU A 8 0.69 19.80 -7.20
CA GLU A 8 0.09 18.46 -7.09
C GLU A 8 -1.43 18.54 -6.86
N LEU A 9 -1.89 19.61 -6.20
CA LEU A 9 -3.28 19.85 -5.84
C LEU A 9 -4.04 20.71 -6.85
N GLN A 10 -3.36 21.40 -7.77
CA GLN A 10 -4.01 22.28 -8.75
C GLN A 10 -5.06 21.55 -9.60
N LYS A 11 -4.79 20.29 -9.99
CA LYS A 11 -5.75 19.46 -10.76
C LYS A 11 -7.03 19.12 -9.98
N TYR A 12 -7.00 19.24 -8.65
CA TYR A 12 -8.14 18.98 -7.77
C TYR A 12 -8.86 20.25 -7.32
N LYS A 13 -8.46 21.44 -7.80
CA LYS A 13 -9.01 22.75 -7.39
C LYS A 13 -10.54 22.80 -7.36
N LYS A 14 -11.23 22.17 -8.32
CA LYS A 14 -12.72 22.13 -8.37
C LYS A 14 -13.37 21.36 -7.22
N TYR A 15 -12.61 20.56 -6.50
CA TYR A 15 -13.08 19.75 -5.38
C TYR A 15 -12.59 20.24 -4.02
N ILE A 16 -11.78 21.30 -4.01
CA ILE A 16 -11.26 21.94 -2.81
C ILE A 16 -12.05 23.23 -2.60
N ASP A 17 -12.43 23.49 -1.35
CA ASP A 17 -13.11 24.70 -0.95
C ASP A 17 -12.10 25.77 -0.57
N LEU A 18 -11.69 26.57 -1.56
CA LEU A 18 -10.63 27.56 -1.40
C LEU A 18 -10.94 28.66 -0.36
N SER A 19 -12.22 28.91 -0.05
CA SER A 19 -12.60 29.84 1.02
C SER A 19 -12.23 29.34 2.41
N LYS A 20 -12.00 28.03 2.56
CA LYS A 20 -11.57 27.39 3.82
C LYS A 20 -10.12 26.96 3.79
N TRP A 21 -9.34 27.37 2.79
CA TRP A 21 -7.97 26.87 2.62
C TRP A 21 -7.01 27.31 3.73
N ASP A 22 -7.14 28.55 4.19
CA ASP A 22 -6.34 29.10 5.29
C ASP A 22 -7.06 28.96 6.65
N ASP A 23 -8.11 28.14 6.71
CA ASP A 23 -8.86 27.86 7.94
C ASP A 23 -8.30 26.61 8.63
N ASP A 24 -7.62 26.81 9.75
CA ASP A 24 -7.00 25.75 10.54
C ASP A 24 -8.01 24.93 11.35
N GLU A 25 -9.26 25.42 11.49
CA GLU A 25 -10.31 24.85 12.33
C GLU A 25 -11.49 24.34 11.49
N ILE A 26 -11.21 23.57 10.44
CA ILE A 26 -12.29 22.90 9.69
C ILE A 26 -13.01 21.94 10.63
N ASP A 27 -14.24 22.30 11.00
CA ASP A 27 -15.12 21.41 11.77
C ASP A 27 -15.53 20.21 10.91
N LEU A 28 -14.98 19.05 11.28
CA LEU A 28 -15.28 17.75 10.68
C LEU A 28 -16.41 17.02 11.41
N ASN A 29 -16.95 17.58 12.49
CA ASN A 29 -17.90 16.95 13.41
C ASN A 29 -19.35 17.00 12.91
N ILE A 30 -19.55 17.19 11.61
CA ILE A 30 -20.86 17.31 11.00
C ILE A 30 -21.19 15.95 10.38
N GLU A 31 -22.25 15.29 10.83
CA GLU A 31 -22.80 14.10 10.16
C GLU A 31 -23.08 14.36 8.65
N GLU A 32 -23.17 15.64 8.27
CA GLU A 32 -23.31 16.16 6.91
C GLU A 32 -22.02 16.74 6.29
N ALA A 33 -20.82 16.45 6.83
CA ALA A 33 -19.57 16.94 6.24
C ALA A 33 -19.55 16.59 4.75
N ASN A 34 -19.69 17.62 3.92
CA ASN A 34 -19.87 17.45 2.50
C ASN A 34 -18.53 16.99 1.90
N ALA A 35 -18.61 16.28 0.78
CA ALA A 35 -17.41 15.71 0.14
C ALA A 35 -16.32 16.78 -0.11
N LYS A 36 -16.70 18.02 -0.42
CA LYS A 36 -15.77 19.12 -0.70
C LYS A 36 -14.99 19.53 0.56
N THR A 37 -15.66 19.62 1.72
CA THR A 37 -15.02 19.94 3.01
C THR A 37 -14.02 18.86 3.41
N LEU A 38 -14.38 17.58 3.29
CA LEU A 38 -13.47 16.47 3.59
C LEU A 38 -12.24 16.47 2.68
N GLN A 39 -12.43 16.71 1.39
CA GLN A 39 -11.34 16.81 0.42
C GLN A 39 -10.45 18.04 0.67
N THR A 40 -11.04 19.14 1.13
CA THR A 40 -10.31 20.36 1.51
C THR A 40 -9.38 20.08 2.68
N TYR A 41 -9.89 19.40 3.71
CA TYR A 41 -9.09 19.02 4.87
C TYR A 41 -7.90 18.14 4.46
N ILE A 42 -8.13 17.09 3.67
CA ILE A 42 -7.03 16.22 3.19
C ILE A 42 -6.00 17.03 2.39
N ALA A 43 -6.46 17.94 1.53
CA ALA A 43 -5.57 18.77 0.73
C ALA A 43 -4.74 19.75 1.58
N GLN A 44 -5.33 20.34 2.63
CA GLN A 44 -4.59 21.17 3.60
C GLN A 44 -3.53 20.34 4.33
N ARG A 45 -3.89 19.15 4.85
CA ARG A 45 -2.93 18.27 5.54
C ARG A 45 -1.78 17.87 4.61
N LEU A 46 -2.07 17.55 3.35
CA LEU A 46 -1.05 17.27 2.33
C LEU A 46 -0.09 18.44 2.11
N ALA A 47 -0.62 19.67 1.99
CA ALA A 47 0.20 20.86 1.82
C ALA A 47 1.07 21.12 3.06
N TRP A 48 0.49 20.98 4.25
CA TRP A 48 1.18 21.19 5.50
C TRP A 48 2.27 20.14 5.76
N TYR A 49 2.00 18.85 5.47
CA TYR A 49 3.00 17.78 5.58
C TYR A 49 4.20 18.03 4.64
N ALA A 50 3.95 18.57 3.45
CA ALA A 50 5.02 18.93 2.51
C ALA A 50 5.83 20.15 3.00
N GLU A 51 5.24 21.05 3.78
CA GLU A 51 5.92 22.23 4.34
C GLU A 51 6.79 21.89 5.54
N ILE A 52 6.30 21.04 6.46
CA ILE A 52 7.04 20.68 7.68
C ILE A 52 8.13 19.63 7.44
N ASP A 53 8.11 18.93 6.30
CA ASP A 53 9.06 17.89 5.86
C ASP A 53 9.36 16.81 6.93
N TYR A 54 8.38 16.49 7.76
CA TYR A 54 8.49 15.39 8.72
C TYR A 54 8.39 14.05 8.01
N THR A 55 9.14 13.07 8.52
CA THR A 55 9.22 11.71 7.96
C THR A 55 9.06 10.65 9.06
N ALA A 56 8.80 9.41 8.63
CA ALA A 56 8.68 8.23 9.49
C ALA A 56 7.69 8.44 10.67
N GLY A 57 8.04 7.95 11.86
CA GLY A 57 7.22 8.03 13.06
C GLY A 57 6.66 9.41 13.37
N ARG A 58 7.39 10.49 13.07
CA ARG A 58 6.90 11.85 13.33
C ARG A 58 5.72 12.22 12.43
N LEU A 59 5.76 11.80 11.16
CA LEU A 59 4.65 11.99 10.23
C LEU A 59 3.50 11.02 10.55
N TRP A 60 3.81 9.79 10.96
CA TRP A 60 2.82 8.80 11.39
C TRP A 60 2.00 9.31 12.60
N GLU A 61 2.66 9.82 13.64
CA GLU A 61 2.00 10.43 14.81
C GLU A 61 1.02 11.55 14.40
N LEU A 62 1.48 12.48 13.55
CA LEU A 62 0.65 13.59 13.08
C LEU A 62 -0.56 13.10 12.26
N TYR A 63 -0.32 12.17 11.34
CA TYR A 63 -1.39 11.59 10.53
C TYR A 63 -2.45 10.92 11.39
N ARG A 64 -2.04 10.16 12.41
CA ARG A 64 -2.97 9.55 13.36
C ARG A 64 -3.80 10.59 14.09
N GLU A 65 -3.17 11.64 14.61
CA GLU A 65 -3.86 12.70 15.35
C GLU A 65 -4.84 13.51 14.49
N ASP A 66 -4.43 13.88 13.27
CA ASP A 66 -5.26 14.63 12.31
C ASP A 66 -6.50 13.83 11.88
N PHE A 67 -6.34 12.51 11.73
CA PHE A 67 -7.40 11.63 11.22
C PHE A 67 -8.10 10.79 12.28
N LYS A 68 -7.81 10.96 13.58
CA LYS A 68 -8.34 10.11 14.67
C LYS A 68 -9.88 10.03 14.76
N LYS A 69 -10.58 11.07 14.32
CA LYS A 69 -12.06 11.13 14.31
C LYS A 69 -12.67 10.71 12.96
N TRP A 70 -11.85 10.37 11.97
CA TRP A 70 -12.34 10.01 10.66
C TRP A 70 -12.96 8.62 10.66
N THR A 71 -14.08 8.50 9.98
CA THR A 71 -14.77 7.22 9.78
C THR A 71 -14.61 6.73 8.35
N LEU A 72 -14.91 5.44 8.12
CA LEU A 72 -14.89 4.84 6.78
C LEU A 72 -15.79 5.61 5.80
N GLY A 73 -16.97 6.04 6.26
CA GLY A 73 -17.90 6.83 5.45
C GLY A 73 -17.34 8.20 5.05
N MET A 74 -16.54 8.85 5.89
CA MET A 74 -15.88 10.13 5.56
C MET A 74 -14.79 9.94 4.50
N MET A 75 -13.97 8.89 4.65
CA MET A 75 -12.98 8.52 3.63
C MET A 75 -13.65 8.21 2.30
N ASP A 76 -14.72 7.41 2.29
CA ASP A 76 -15.44 7.02 1.07
C ASP A 76 -16.15 8.17 0.35
N LYS A 77 -16.56 9.21 1.09
CA LYS A 77 -17.12 10.45 0.50
C LYS A 77 -16.07 11.24 -0.27
N SER A 78 -14.78 11.02 0.00
CA SER A 78 -13.68 11.75 -0.63
C SER A 78 -13.33 11.17 -2.01
N LYS A 79 -12.74 11.99 -2.89
CA LYS A 79 -12.22 11.50 -4.18
C LYS A 79 -11.13 10.47 -3.94
N VAL A 80 -11.27 9.31 -4.59
CA VAL A 80 -10.26 8.25 -4.54
C VAL A 80 -8.88 8.73 -4.96
N ASP A 81 -8.79 9.63 -5.94
CA ASP A 81 -7.52 10.20 -6.41
C ASP A 81 -6.81 11.06 -5.35
N ILE A 82 -7.58 11.75 -4.49
CA ILE A 82 -7.03 12.53 -3.37
C ILE A 82 -6.56 11.58 -2.26
N LEU A 83 -7.29 10.49 -2.00
CA LEU A 83 -6.84 9.45 -1.07
C LEU A 83 -5.56 8.76 -1.56
N TYR A 84 -5.41 8.54 -2.87
CA TYR A 84 -4.17 8.01 -3.43
C TYR A 84 -3.01 8.97 -3.24
N LEU A 85 -3.25 10.28 -3.42
CA LEU A 85 -2.24 11.30 -3.15
C LEU A 85 -1.83 11.31 -1.68
N LEU A 86 -2.79 11.20 -0.75
CA LEU A 86 -2.53 11.06 0.68
C LEU A 86 -1.66 9.83 0.98
N ARG A 87 -2.07 8.64 0.50
CA ARG A 87 -1.28 7.41 0.66
C ARG A 87 0.14 7.55 0.12
N ASP A 88 0.29 8.08 -1.09
CA ASP A 88 1.62 8.20 -1.70
C ASP A 88 2.49 9.22 -0.97
N SER A 89 1.92 10.33 -0.49
CA SER A 89 2.64 11.30 0.34
C SER A 89 3.12 10.68 1.66
N LEU A 90 2.27 9.89 2.31
CA LEU A 90 2.62 9.16 3.54
C LEU A 90 3.74 8.14 3.28
N ALA A 91 3.53 7.24 2.30
CA ALA A 91 4.47 6.17 1.96
C ALA A 91 5.84 6.69 1.49
N LYS A 92 5.84 7.75 0.67
CA LYS A 92 7.09 8.37 0.20
C LYS A 92 7.91 8.94 1.35
N ASN A 93 7.26 9.40 2.41
CA ASN A 93 7.91 9.96 3.60
C ASN A 93 8.06 8.96 4.75
N GLY A 94 7.94 7.66 4.45
CA GLY A 94 8.30 6.59 5.40
C GLY A 94 7.14 6.08 6.26
N VAL A 95 5.91 6.55 6.08
CA VAL A 95 4.74 5.96 6.77
C VAL A 95 4.20 4.81 5.95
N TYR A 96 4.28 3.59 6.48
CA TYR A 96 3.78 2.42 5.75
C TYR A 96 2.26 2.48 5.55
N VAL A 97 1.82 2.21 4.32
CA VAL A 97 0.41 2.00 4.01
C VAL A 97 0.28 0.77 3.11
N PRO A 98 -0.47 -0.27 3.50
CA PRO A 98 -0.56 -1.51 2.75
C PRO A 98 -0.94 -1.30 1.28
N ARG A 99 -0.31 -2.05 0.36
CA ARG A 99 -0.61 -2.02 -1.10
C ARG A 99 -1.43 -3.22 -1.58
N ASP A 100 -2.16 -3.87 -0.68
CA ASP A 100 -3.05 -4.99 -1.00
C ASP A 100 -4.33 -4.55 -1.78
N ASN A 101 -5.18 -5.53 -2.11
CA ASN A 101 -6.41 -5.34 -2.88
C ASN A 101 -7.61 -4.81 -2.07
N ARG A 102 -7.42 -4.45 -0.80
CA ARG A 102 -8.50 -3.90 0.03
C ARG A 102 -8.78 -2.45 -0.36
N ARG A 103 -9.94 -1.97 0.06
CA ARG A 103 -10.37 -0.58 -0.19
C ARG A 103 -9.37 0.38 0.42
N LEU A 104 -8.97 1.41 -0.31
CA LEU A 104 -7.96 2.37 0.14
C LEU A 104 -8.38 3.06 1.45
N ALA A 105 -9.66 3.40 1.58
CA ALA A 105 -10.22 3.98 2.80
C ALA A 105 -10.01 3.11 4.04
N ILE A 106 -10.16 1.77 3.91
CA ILE A 106 -9.92 0.83 5.02
C ILE A 106 -8.45 0.89 5.43
N ARG A 107 -7.54 0.77 4.45
CA ARG A 107 -6.11 0.76 4.71
C ARG A 107 -5.60 2.04 5.36
N LEU A 108 -6.09 3.19 4.90
CA LEU A 108 -5.74 4.50 5.49
C LEU A 108 -6.23 4.61 6.94
N LEU A 109 -7.39 4.05 7.26
CA LEU A 109 -7.91 4.04 8.63
C LEU A 109 -7.23 3.01 9.52
N GLU A 110 -6.74 1.90 8.97
CA GLU A 110 -5.92 0.97 9.75
C GLU A 110 -4.67 1.66 10.27
N VAL A 111 -3.98 2.43 9.42
CA VAL A 111 -2.81 3.22 9.83
C VAL A 111 -3.17 4.26 10.90
N VAL A 112 -4.36 4.86 10.85
CA VAL A 112 -4.85 5.77 11.92
C VAL A 112 -4.98 5.04 13.27
N ASN A 113 -5.42 3.78 13.23
CA ASN A 113 -5.74 2.97 14.41
C ASN A 113 -4.59 2.07 14.88
N GLU A 114 -3.46 2.04 14.17
CA GLU A 114 -2.26 1.30 14.57
C GLU A 114 -1.75 1.79 15.92
N GLU A 115 -1.49 0.87 16.85
CA GLU A 115 -0.96 1.21 18.18
C GLU A 115 0.54 1.58 18.10
N GLU A 116 1.28 0.89 17.23
CA GLU A 116 2.72 1.04 17.00
C GLU A 116 2.99 1.28 15.52
N GLU A 117 4.03 2.07 15.21
CA GLU A 117 4.45 2.32 13.83
C GLU A 117 4.91 1.02 13.16
N HIS A 118 4.39 0.74 11.97
CA HIS A 118 4.86 -0.41 11.18
C HIS A 118 6.28 -0.19 10.67
N GLU A 119 7.19 -1.08 11.07
CA GLU A 119 8.55 -1.14 10.52
C GLU A 119 8.53 -1.75 9.11
N TRP A 120 9.12 -1.03 8.15
CA TRP A 120 9.20 -1.50 6.77
C TRP A 120 10.03 -2.79 6.65
N THR A 121 9.45 -3.80 6.02
CA THR A 121 10.19 -4.99 5.59
C THR A 121 10.94 -4.75 4.28
N GLN A 122 11.94 -5.58 3.99
CA GLN A 122 12.71 -5.47 2.75
C GLN A 122 11.83 -5.63 1.50
N GLU A 123 10.87 -6.55 1.55
CA GLU A 123 9.90 -6.78 0.47
C GLU A 123 9.03 -5.54 0.22
N GLU A 124 8.60 -4.87 1.28
CA GLU A 124 7.78 -3.66 1.20
C GLU A 124 8.56 -2.47 0.65
N ILE A 125 9.82 -2.30 1.06
CA ILE A 125 10.75 -1.30 0.51
C ILE A 125 10.91 -1.51 -0.99
N GLU A 126 11.10 -2.75 -1.43
CA GLU A 126 11.19 -3.07 -2.85
C GLU A 126 9.90 -2.75 -3.61
N ILE A 127 8.74 -3.09 -3.04
CA ILE A 127 7.45 -2.79 -3.64
C ILE A 127 7.26 -1.27 -3.76
N GLN A 128 7.58 -0.50 -2.73
CA GLN A 128 7.48 0.97 -2.73
C GLN A 128 8.45 1.58 -3.76
N THR A 129 9.65 1.04 -3.89
CA THR A 129 10.63 1.47 -4.90
C THR A 129 10.14 1.17 -6.32
N LYS A 130 9.61 -0.03 -6.57
CA LYS A 130 9.18 -0.48 -7.91
C LYS A 130 7.85 0.14 -8.36
N ARG A 131 6.90 0.36 -7.43
CA ARG A 131 5.51 0.73 -7.75
C ARG A 131 5.05 2.04 -7.12
N GLY A 132 5.64 2.44 -6.01
CA GLY A 132 5.21 3.60 -5.21
C GLY A 132 5.96 4.90 -5.51
N GLY A 133 6.91 4.87 -6.46
CA GLY A 133 7.73 6.04 -6.81
C GLY A 133 8.92 6.27 -5.87
N GLY A 134 9.26 5.27 -5.04
CA GLY A 134 10.38 5.36 -4.09
C GLY A 134 10.07 6.18 -2.85
N PHE A 135 11.14 6.61 -2.18
CA PHE A 135 11.09 7.40 -0.96
C PHE A 135 11.60 8.83 -1.22
N SER A 136 11.21 9.77 -0.37
CA SER A 136 11.77 11.13 -0.39
C SER A 136 13.24 11.08 0.02
N SER A 137 14.02 12.06 -0.45
CA SER A 137 15.42 12.18 -0.04
C SER A 137 15.59 12.41 1.47
N SER A 138 14.55 12.93 2.12
CA SER A 138 14.48 13.17 3.57
C SER A 138 14.19 11.90 4.39
N TYR A 139 13.90 10.76 3.73
CA TYR A 139 13.67 9.48 4.38
C TYR A 139 14.54 8.38 3.75
N VAL A 140 15.33 7.72 4.58
CA VAL A 140 16.08 6.52 4.21
C VAL A 140 15.48 5.35 5.00
N PRO A 141 14.80 4.40 4.34
CA PRO A 141 14.28 3.24 5.05
C PRO A 141 15.44 2.46 5.66
N SER A 142 15.29 2.10 6.93
CA SER A 142 16.25 1.21 7.58
C SER A 142 16.15 -0.15 6.91
N HIS A 143 17.26 -0.66 6.38
CA HIS A 143 17.30 -2.06 6.00
C HIS A 143 17.30 -2.87 7.29
N PRO A 144 16.32 -3.76 7.53
CA PRO A 144 16.55 -4.81 8.50
C PRO A 144 17.73 -5.62 7.96
N GLU A 145 18.92 -5.40 8.53
CA GLU A 145 20.03 -6.36 8.45
C GLU A 145 19.42 -7.75 8.71
N PRO A 146 19.77 -8.80 7.95
CA PRO A 146 19.21 -10.11 8.17
C PRO A 146 19.52 -10.54 9.60
N TYR A 147 18.54 -10.37 10.49
CA TYR A 147 18.66 -10.75 11.89
C TYR A 147 18.98 -12.24 11.91
N SER A 148 20.22 -12.57 12.28
CA SER A 148 20.61 -13.95 12.52
C SER A 148 19.80 -14.49 13.69
N TYR A 149 18.85 -15.37 13.38
CA TYR A 149 18.08 -16.15 14.34
C TYR A 149 19.02 -17.00 15.21
N THR A 150 19.52 -16.46 16.32
CA THR A 150 20.24 -17.29 17.31
C THR A 150 19.94 -16.98 18.77
N LYS A 151 19.00 -16.08 19.10
CA LYS A 151 18.69 -15.79 20.51
C LYS A 151 17.20 -15.60 20.80
N ILE A 152 16.36 -16.55 20.40
CA ILE A 152 14.99 -16.65 20.97
C ILE A 152 14.59 -18.12 21.11
N ASN A 153 15.30 -18.87 21.96
CA ASN A 153 14.84 -20.19 22.44
C ASN A 153 15.23 -20.48 23.90
N GLN A 154 15.62 -19.47 24.69
CA GLN A 154 16.01 -19.67 26.09
C GLN A 154 14.96 -19.22 27.13
N ALA A 155 13.82 -18.67 26.70
CA ALA A 155 12.77 -18.20 27.63
C ALA A 155 11.49 -19.07 27.66
N GLN A 156 11.39 -20.15 26.87
CA GLN A 156 10.20 -21.01 26.86
C GLN A 156 10.42 -22.46 27.33
N ASN A 157 11.54 -22.76 28.00
CA ASN A 157 11.81 -24.10 28.55
C ASN A 157 12.00 -24.16 30.07
N MET A 158 11.45 -23.20 30.83
CA MET A 158 11.20 -23.38 32.26
C MET A 158 9.71 -23.46 32.52
N LYS A 159 9.11 -24.61 32.20
CA LYS A 159 7.91 -25.21 32.85
C LYS A 159 7.50 -26.46 32.06
N LYS A 160 8.16 -27.58 32.35
CA LYS A 160 7.62 -28.95 32.36
C LYS A 160 8.73 -29.90 32.75
N GLU A 161 8.93 -30.02 34.06
CA GLU A 161 9.71 -31.10 34.66
C GLU A 161 8.71 -32.01 35.38
N THR A 162 8.27 -33.04 34.66
CA THR A 162 7.78 -34.30 35.22
C THR A 162 8.38 -35.40 34.36
N ASP A 163 9.16 -36.25 35.05
CA ASP A 163 9.83 -37.49 34.64
C ASP A 163 9.50 -38.11 33.27
N ILE A 164 10.57 -38.44 32.52
CA ILE A 164 10.89 -39.78 31.99
C ILE A 164 12.22 -39.68 31.19
N PRO A 165 13.20 -40.59 31.37
CA PRO A 165 14.53 -40.47 30.78
C PRO A 165 14.66 -41.10 29.39
N GLY A 166 15.41 -40.42 28.52
CA GLY A 166 16.06 -41.01 27.36
C GLY A 166 15.53 -40.54 26.01
N ARG A 167 16.38 -39.84 25.24
CA ARG A 167 16.92 -40.32 23.95
C ARG A 167 17.38 -39.16 23.04
N GLN A 168 18.71 -39.10 22.91
CA GLN A 168 19.57 -38.77 21.75
C GLN A 168 19.30 -37.50 20.91
N GLU A 169 20.32 -36.64 20.95
CA GLU A 169 20.60 -35.47 20.11
C GLU A 169 20.50 -35.75 18.60
N TYR A 170 19.90 -34.83 17.86
CA TYR A 170 20.02 -34.73 16.40
C TYR A 170 20.87 -33.50 16.04
N GLN A 171 22.00 -33.74 15.39
CA GLN A 171 22.83 -32.73 14.73
C GLN A 171 22.32 -32.51 13.28
N PRO A 172 22.34 -31.28 12.75
CA PRO A 172 21.78 -30.96 11.43
C PRO A 172 22.73 -31.36 10.30
N ILE A 173 22.21 -32.09 9.32
CA ILE A 173 22.92 -32.41 8.08
C ILE A 173 22.75 -31.23 7.11
N TYR A 174 23.84 -30.48 6.90
CA TYR A 174 24.00 -29.66 5.70
C TYR A 174 24.22 -30.59 4.50
N SER A 175 23.48 -30.37 3.42
CA SER A 175 23.77 -30.97 2.12
C SER A 175 23.43 -29.97 1.02
N ASP A 176 24.46 -29.30 0.51
CA ASP A 176 24.50 -28.85 -0.87
C ASP A 176 24.49 -30.09 -1.77
N GLN A 177 23.50 -30.19 -2.67
CA GLN A 177 23.68 -30.53 -4.10
C GLN A 177 22.32 -30.78 -4.79
N ILE A 178 21.98 -29.85 -5.68
CA ILE A 178 21.48 -30.01 -7.07
C ILE A 178 20.72 -31.32 -7.39
N LEU A 179 19.44 -31.23 -7.79
CA LEU A 179 18.95 -31.72 -9.09
C LEU A 179 17.45 -31.43 -9.35
N ARG A 180 17.19 -30.90 -10.56
CA ARG A 180 16.01 -31.08 -11.44
C ARG A 180 14.73 -30.30 -11.16
N THR A 181 14.61 -29.21 -11.93
CA THR A 181 13.36 -28.73 -12.52
C THR A 181 12.68 -29.81 -13.39
N PRO A 182 11.35 -29.98 -13.34
CA PRO A 182 10.62 -30.73 -14.36
C PRO A 182 10.50 -29.91 -15.65
N GLN A 183 11.05 -30.48 -16.71
CA GLN A 183 11.05 -29.97 -18.07
C GLN A 183 9.65 -30.09 -18.68
N TYR A 184 9.02 -28.96 -19.01
CA TYR A 184 7.74 -28.91 -19.74
C TYR A 184 7.98 -29.37 -21.19
N GLN A 185 7.36 -30.48 -21.60
CA GLN A 185 7.37 -30.94 -22.99
C GLN A 185 6.16 -30.38 -23.75
N PRO A 186 6.34 -29.68 -24.88
CA PRO A 186 5.25 -29.32 -25.77
C PRO A 186 4.90 -30.52 -26.67
N SER A 187 3.67 -31.00 -26.57
CA SER A 187 3.14 -32.04 -27.46
C SER A 187 2.98 -31.50 -28.88
N LYS A 188 3.59 -32.19 -29.86
CA LYS A 188 3.38 -32.00 -31.30
C LYS A 188 3.08 -33.35 -31.94
N HIS A 189 1.89 -33.51 -32.50
CA HIS A 189 1.56 -34.33 -33.68
C HIS A 189 0.05 -34.18 -33.96
N ASN A 190 -0.48 -34.05 -35.19
CA ASN A 190 0.09 -33.83 -36.52
C ASN A 190 -1.10 -33.44 -37.46
N PRO A 191 -0.88 -32.81 -38.63
CA PRO A 191 -1.93 -32.35 -39.55
C PRO A 191 -2.14 -33.31 -40.75
N ARG A 192 -3.40 -33.42 -41.24
CA ARG A 192 -3.84 -33.86 -42.59
C ARG A 192 -5.38 -34.00 -42.55
N GLN A 193 -6.23 -33.61 -43.52
CA GLN A 193 -6.10 -33.45 -44.97
C GLN A 193 -7.07 -32.39 -45.52
N THR A 194 -6.75 -31.99 -46.74
CA THR A 194 -7.43 -31.19 -47.76
C THR A 194 -8.81 -31.72 -48.21
N SER A 195 -9.74 -30.83 -48.58
CA SER A 195 -10.40 -30.90 -49.91
C SER A 195 -11.08 -29.59 -50.31
N THR A 196 -10.64 -29.08 -51.45
CA THR A 196 -11.27 -28.09 -52.34
C THR A 196 -12.63 -28.54 -52.89
N HIS A 197 -13.60 -27.61 -52.99
CA HIS A 197 -14.62 -27.37 -54.05
C HIS A 197 -15.44 -26.17 -53.54
N GLY A 198 -15.70 -25.05 -54.22
CA GLY A 198 -15.95 -24.82 -55.64
C GLY A 198 -17.37 -24.25 -55.78
N SER A 199 -17.52 -23.06 -56.38
CA SER A 199 -18.78 -22.36 -56.75
C SER A 199 -19.48 -21.57 -55.65
N SER A 200 -20.25 -20.50 -55.89
CA SER A 200 -20.36 -19.44 -56.90
C SER A 200 -21.43 -18.48 -56.35
N ILE A 201 -21.27 -17.18 -56.60
CA ILE A 201 -22.17 -16.05 -56.29
C ILE A 201 -23.51 -16.22 -57.09
N PRO A 202 -24.69 -15.77 -56.63
CA PRO A 202 -25.13 -14.39 -56.92
C PRO A 202 -25.90 -13.63 -55.82
N MET A 203 -25.69 -12.30 -55.90
CA MET A 203 -26.58 -11.23 -55.49
C MET A 203 -28.07 -11.51 -55.71
N THR A 204 -28.91 -11.01 -54.80
CA THR A 204 -30.12 -10.25 -55.18
C THR A 204 -30.37 -9.10 -54.20
N SER A 205 -30.41 -7.90 -54.77
CA SER A 205 -31.02 -6.68 -54.23
C SER A 205 -32.53 -6.70 -54.51
N SER A 206 -33.33 -6.12 -53.61
CA SER A 206 -34.70 -5.56 -53.76
C SER A 206 -35.43 -5.76 -52.43
N ARG A 207 -36.17 -4.84 -51.83
CA ARG A 207 -36.62 -3.48 -52.16
C ARG A 207 -37.12 -2.87 -50.85
#